data_AF-A0A924ZGA9-F1
#
_entry.id   AF-A0A924ZGA9-F1
#
_cell.length_a   1.000
_cell.length_b   1.000
_cell.length_c   1.000
_cell.angle_alpha   90.00
_cell.angle_beta   90.00
_cell.angle_gamma   90.00
#
_symmetry.space_group_name_H-M   'P 1'
#
loop_
_entity.id
_entity.type
_entity.pdbx_description
1 polymer ?
#
loop_
_entity_poly.entity_id
_entity_poly.type
_entity_poly.pdbx_seq_one_letter_code
_entity_poly.pdbx_strand_id
1 'polypeptide(L)'
;MTDSTLTQTRIRGGVWEGILSGVSEAPSLEVVLLEAVLPGLSVVPVPERPGDWLVRVAIPATALSEGVQTFAIRDKASGDGLAHFTIITGVAMEDDLRAEVDLLRAELDMLKRAFRRHCFETAT
;
A
#
# COMPACT_ATOMS: atom_id res chain seq x y z
N MET A 1 -3.80 15.75 18.84
CA MET A 1 -3.62 14.53 18.03
C MET A 1 -2.14 14.23 18.06
N THR A 2 -1.74 13.18 18.76
CA THR A 2 -0.34 12.74 18.75
C THR A 2 -0.10 12.16 17.37
N ASP A 3 0.89 12.66 16.62
CA ASP A 3 1.25 12.13 15.29
C ASP A 3 1.85 10.72 15.46
N SER A 4 0.98 9.72 15.54
CA SER A 4 1.38 8.33 15.61
C SER A 4 1.68 7.83 14.21
N THR A 5 2.82 7.17 14.01
CA THR A 5 3.23 6.65 12.70
C THR A 5 3.38 5.14 12.76
N LEU A 6 2.65 4.41 11.91
CA LEU A 6 2.84 2.98 11.72
C LEU A 6 3.72 2.71 10.50
N THR A 7 4.92 2.19 10.73
CA THR A 7 5.88 1.87 9.67
C THR A 7 6.02 0.36 9.49
N GLN A 8 5.79 -0.13 8.28
CA GLN A 8 6.06 -1.53 7.95
C GLN A 8 7.56 -1.83 8.07
N THR A 9 7.90 -2.94 8.73
CA THR A 9 9.28 -3.42 8.84
C THR A 9 9.57 -4.55 7.87
N ARG A 10 8.69 -5.55 7.77
CA ARG A 10 8.83 -6.70 6.86
C ARG A 10 7.56 -7.52 6.77
N ILE A 11 7.55 -8.41 5.78
CA ILE A 11 6.66 -9.57 5.71
C ILE A 11 7.56 -10.81 5.70
N ARG A 12 7.34 -11.76 6.62
CA ARG A 12 8.13 -13.00 6.69
C ARG A 12 7.28 -14.15 7.22
N GLY A 13 7.32 -15.30 6.55
CA GLY A 13 6.61 -16.51 6.98
C GLY A 13 5.09 -16.33 7.07
N GLY A 14 4.50 -15.54 6.17
CA GLY A 14 3.06 -15.23 6.19
C GLY A 14 2.65 -14.27 7.30
N VAL A 15 3.59 -13.56 7.94
CA VAL A 15 3.29 -12.56 8.97
C VAL A 15 3.77 -11.20 8.49
N TRP A 16 2.89 -10.21 8.51
CA TRP A 16 3.23 -8.80 8.34
C TRP A 16 3.65 -8.22 9.70
N GLU A 17 4.71 -7.42 9.71
CA GLU A 17 5.25 -6.78 10.91
C GLU A 17 5.50 -5.28 10.69
N GLY A 18 5.13 -4.47 11.68
CA GLY A 18 5.36 -3.03 11.67
C GLY A 18 5.61 -2.47 13.08
N ILE A 19 6.16 -1.27 13.15
CA ILE A 19 6.34 -0.51 14.39
C ILE A 19 5.40 0.68 14.37
N LEU A 20 4.53 0.78 15.38
CA LEU A 20 3.73 1.96 15.68
C LEU A 20 4.48 2.82 16.70
N SER A 21 4.91 4.01 16.30
CA SER A 21 5.63 4.96 17.15
C SER A 21 4.75 6.13 17.55
N GLY A 22 5.09 6.76 18.67
CA GLY A 22 4.41 7.98 19.15
C GLY A 22 3.14 7.71 19.95
N VAL A 23 2.97 6.50 20.50
CA VAL A 23 1.78 6.12 21.28
C VAL A 23 2.18 5.68 22.68
N SER A 24 1.80 6.46 23.69
CA SER A 24 2.16 6.20 25.09
C SER A 24 1.42 5.03 25.73
N GLU A 25 0.17 4.78 25.31
CA GLU A 25 -0.68 3.72 25.82
C GLU A 25 -0.79 2.57 24.82
N ALA A 26 -1.28 1.41 25.26
CA ALA A 26 -1.47 0.26 24.38
C ALA A 26 -2.53 0.59 23.31
N PRO A 27 -2.18 0.61 22.02
CA PRO A 27 -3.12 0.98 20.98
C PRO A 27 -4.09 -0.18 20.70
N SER A 28 -5.36 0.16 20.51
CA SER A 28 -6.40 -0.78 20.12
C SER A 28 -6.56 -0.73 18.60
N LEU A 29 -5.88 -1.65 17.91
CA LEU A 29 -5.84 -1.68 16.45
C LEU A 29 -6.72 -2.80 15.89
N GLU A 30 -7.07 -2.68 14.61
CA GLU A 30 -7.57 -3.79 13.81
C GLU A 30 -7.02 -3.76 12.38
N VAL A 31 -6.99 -4.92 11.75
CA VAL A 31 -6.61 -5.07 10.34
C VAL A 31 -7.83 -5.57 9.57
N VAL A 32 -8.15 -4.91 8.47
CA VAL A 32 -9.31 -5.21 7.65
C VAL A 32 -8.87 -5.61 6.25
N LEU A 33 -9.46 -6.69 5.75
CA LEU A 33 -9.34 -7.14 4.36
C LEU A 33 -10.74 -7.37 3.81
N LEU A 34 -11.09 -6.72 2.69
CA LEU A 34 -12.42 -6.83 2.07
C LEU A 34 -13.57 -6.63 3.08
N GLU A 35 -13.47 -5.57 3.88
CA GLU A 35 -14.43 -5.21 4.95
C GLU A 35 -14.52 -6.19 6.14
N ALA A 36 -13.77 -7.31 6.10
CA ALA A 36 -13.69 -8.26 7.21
C ALA A 36 -12.48 -7.98 8.11
N VAL A 37 -12.72 -7.92 9.42
CA VAL A 37 -11.66 -7.82 10.43
C VAL A 37 -10.90 -9.14 10.50
N LEU A 38 -9.57 -9.06 10.38
CA LEU A 38 -8.69 -10.22 10.49
C LEU A 38 -8.43 -10.56 11.96
N PRO A 39 -8.51 -11.86 12.33
CA PRO A 39 -8.13 -12.30 13.67
C PRO A 39 -6.61 -12.34 13.82
N GLY A 40 -6.14 -12.44 15.08
CA GLY A 40 -4.73 -12.73 15.37
C GLY A 40 -3.78 -11.53 15.24
N LEU A 41 -4.30 -10.31 15.22
CA LEU A 41 -3.49 -9.11 15.41
C LEU A 41 -2.87 -9.11 16.80
N SER A 42 -1.56 -8.97 16.87
CA SER A 42 -0.76 -8.86 18.08
C SER A 42 -0.12 -7.48 18.14
N VAL A 43 -0.26 -6.81 19.27
CA VAL A 43 0.37 -5.51 19.55
C VAL A 43 1.10 -5.64 20.88
N VAL A 44 2.43 -5.52 20.85
CA VAL A 44 3.27 -5.69 22.04
C VAL A 44 4.26 -4.54 22.16
N PRO A 45 4.60 -4.08 23.38
CA PRO A 45 5.57 -3.01 23.54
C PRO A 45 6.95 -3.47 23.06
N VAL A 46 7.69 -2.57 22.42
CA VAL A 46 9.09 -2.83 22.05
C VAL A 46 9.97 -2.64 23.28
N PRO A 47 10.80 -3.63 23.67
CA PRO A 47 11.72 -3.47 24.79
C PRO A 47 12.63 -2.26 24.60
N GLU A 48 12.85 -1.52 25.69
CA GLU A 48 13.77 -0.37 25.74
C GLU A 48 13.40 0.82 24.82
N ARG A 49 12.21 0.79 24.19
CA ARG A 49 11.71 1.87 23.32
C ARG A 49 10.30 2.28 23.75
N PRO A 50 10.17 3.07 24.83
CA PRO A 50 8.87 3.55 25.28
C PRO A 50 8.16 4.34 24.18
N GLY A 51 6.88 4.01 23.95
CA GLY A 51 6.08 4.63 22.89
C GLY A 51 6.13 3.93 21.53
N ASP A 52 6.98 2.90 21.39
CA ASP A 52 7.04 2.03 20.22
C ASP A 52 6.33 0.69 20.49
N TRP A 53 5.46 0.29 19.58
CA TRP A 53 4.70 -0.95 19.64
C TRP A 53 4.98 -1.81 18.41
N LEU A 54 5.34 -3.08 18.62
CA LEU A 54 5.45 -4.07 17.56
C LEU A 54 4.05 -4.60 17.23
N VAL A 55 3.63 -4.36 15.99
CA VAL A 55 2.36 -4.79 15.42
C VAL A 55 2.62 -5.98 14.50
N ARG A 56 1.90 -7.08 14.70
CA ARG A 56 2.02 -8.30 13.89
C ARG A 56 0.65 -8.83 13.51
N VAL A 57 0.46 -9.19 12.26
CA VAL A 57 -0.77 -9.83 11.79
C VAL A 57 -0.42 -10.98 10.86
N ALA A 58 -1.07 -12.13 11.08
CA ALA A 58 -0.96 -13.26 10.16
C ALA A 58 -1.75 -12.94 8.89
N ILE A 59 -1.10 -13.09 7.74
CA ILE A 59 -1.73 -13.00 6.43
C ILE A 59 -2.44 -14.34 6.20
N PRO A 60 -3.77 -14.37 6.11
CA PRO A 60 -4.48 -15.62 5.87
C PRO A 60 -4.17 -16.12 4.46
N ALA A 61 -3.97 -17.43 4.30
CA ALA A 61 -3.70 -18.02 2.98
C ALA A 61 -4.85 -17.76 1.99
N THR A 62 -6.09 -17.58 2.48
CA THR A 62 -7.25 -17.20 1.66
C THR A 62 -7.13 -15.81 1.04
N ALA A 63 -6.23 -14.94 1.55
CA ALA A 63 -5.93 -13.66 0.93
C ALA A 63 -4.90 -13.78 -0.21
N LEU A 64 -4.31 -14.95 -0.44
CA LEU A 64 -3.37 -15.17 -1.55
C LEU A 64 -4.15 -15.59 -2.80
N SER A 65 -4.90 -14.65 -3.36
CA SER A 65 -5.71 -14.82 -4.58
C SER A 65 -5.20 -13.91 -5.69
N GLU A 66 -5.36 -14.34 -6.95
CA GLU A 66 -5.01 -13.55 -8.15
C GLU A 66 -5.44 -12.07 -8.02
N GLY A 67 -4.53 -11.17 -8.37
CA GLY A 67 -4.73 -9.72 -8.31
C GLY A 67 -4.08 -9.06 -7.10
N VAL A 68 -4.66 -7.94 -6.66
CA VAL A 68 -4.16 -7.08 -5.59
C VAL A 68 -5.09 -7.15 -4.39
N GLN A 69 -4.52 -7.43 -3.21
CA GLN A 69 -5.24 -7.43 -1.95
C GLN A 69 -4.67 -6.36 -1.03
N THR A 70 -5.54 -5.47 -0.55
CA THR A 70 -5.17 -4.36 0.32
C THR A 70 -5.67 -4.60 1.74
N PHE A 71 -4.75 -4.53 2.68
CA PHE A 71 -4.99 -4.66 4.10
C PHE A 71 -4.94 -3.27 4.72
N ALA A 72 -6.05 -2.81 5.30
CA ALA A 72 -6.11 -1.55 6.02
C ALA A 72 -5.87 -1.78 7.51
N ILE A 73 -5.00 -0.99 8.12
CA ILE A 73 -4.72 -1.00 9.56
C ILE A 73 -5.28 0.29 10.12
N ARG A 74 -6.19 0.18 11.10
CA ARG A 74 -6.91 1.32 11.66
C ARG A 74 -7.02 1.25 13.18
N ASP A 75 -7.25 2.40 13.79
CA ASP A 75 -7.71 2.45 15.17
C ASP A 75 -9.10 1.80 15.27
N LYS A 76 -9.27 0.90 16.24
CA LYS A 76 -10.50 0.13 16.40
C LYS A 76 -11.64 0.95 17.00
N ALA A 77 -11.35 1.97 17.80
CA ALA A 77 -12.36 2.77 18.47
C ALA A 77 -12.93 3.85 17.55
N SER A 78 -12.06 4.56 16.81
CA SER A 78 -12.50 5.62 15.89
C SER A 78 -12.73 5.14 14.46
N GLY A 79 -12.08 4.04 14.05
CA GLY A 79 -12.06 3.60 12.66
C GLY A 79 -11.06 4.35 11.78
N ASP A 80 -10.27 5.26 12.35
CA ASP A 80 -9.30 6.07 11.60
C ASP A 80 -8.16 5.22 11.05
N GLY A 81 -7.88 5.37 9.75
CA GLY A 81 -6.80 4.67 9.08
C GLY A 81 -5.42 5.13 9.55
N LEU A 82 -4.55 4.18 9.89
CA LEU A 82 -3.17 4.42 10.29
C LEU A 82 -2.18 4.08 9.17
N ALA A 83 -2.38 2.94 8.52
CA ALA A 83 -1.54 2.47 7.42
C ALA A 83 -2.29 1.45 6.58
N HIS A 84 -1.69 1.07 5.45
CA HIS A 84 -2.12 -0.08 4.68
C HIS A 84 -0.91 -0.82 4.12
N PHE A 85 -1.10 -2.08 3.74
CA PHE A 85 -0.15 -2.79 2.90
C PHE A 85 -0.88 -3.60 1.83
N THR A 86 -0.17 -3.92 0.75
CA THR A 86 -0.73 -4.71 -0.34
C THR A 86 0.05 -6.00 -0.55
N ILE A 87 -0.68 -7.04 -0.94
CA ILE A 87 -0.10 -8.28 -1.46
C ILE A 87 -0.62 -8.42 -2.88
N ILE A 88 0.30 -8.59 -3.82
CA ILE A 88 0.00 -8.83 -5.22
C ILE A 88 0.37 -10.27 -5.50
N THR A 89 -0.59 -11.06 -5.99
CA THR A 89 -0.34 -12.45 -6.40
C THR A 89 -0.87 -12.68 -7.81
N GLY A 90 -0.28 -13.64 -8.53
CA GLY A 90 -0.54 -13.84 -9.95
C GLY A 90 0.52 -13.19 -10.84
N VAL A 91 0.19 -13.04 -12.12
CA VAL A 91 1.08 -12.41 -13.10
C VAL A 91 1.08 -10.91 -12.86
N ALA A 92 2.26 -10.34 -12.56
CA ALA A 92 2.42 -8.90 -12.58
C ALA A 92 2.10 -8.40 -14.00
N MET A 93 1.08 -7.57 -14.17
CA MET A 93 0.75 -6.91 -15.45
C MET A 93 1.83 -5.91 -15.91
N GLU A 94 3.10 -6.12 -15.54
CA GLU A 94 4.21 -5.22 -15.91
C GLU A 94 4.42 -5.17 -17.41
N ASP A 95 4.22 -6.29 -18.13
CA ASP A 95 4.39 -6.34 -19.58
C ASP A 95 3.23 -5.66 -20.32
N ASP A 96 1.97 -5.92 -19.92
CA ASP A 96 0.80 -5.27 -20.52
C ASP A 96 0.78 -3.76 -20.23
N LEU A 97 1.06 -3.36 -18.99
CA LEU A 97 1.09 -1.94 -18.63
C LEU A 97 2.23 -1.19 -19.33
N ARG A 98 3.40 -1.82 -19.50
CA ARG A 98 4.51 -1.24 -20.26
C ARG A 98 4.17 -1.13 -21.74
N ALA A 99 3.53 -2.15 -22.31
CA ALA A 99 3.08 -2.13 -23.70
C ALA A 99 2.06 -1.00 -23.94
N GLU A 100 1.08 -0.80 -23.05
CA GLU A 100 0.13 0.30 -23.12
C GLU A 100 0.80 1.67 -22.96
N VAL A 101 1.77 1.81 -22.04
CA VAL A 101 2.55 3.06 -21.87
C VAL A 101 3.39 3.39 -23.10
N ASP A 102 4.00 2.39 -23.72
CA ASP A 102 4.79 2.56 -24.94
C ASP A 102 3.91 2.91 -26.15
N LEU A 103 2.69 2.36 -26.23
CA LEU A 103 1.69 2.74 -27.22
C LEU A 103 1.26 4.21 -27.06
N LEU A 104 0.92 4.64 -25.84
CA LEU A 104 0.56 6.03 -25.53
C LEU A 104 1.68 7.02 -25.87
N ARG A 105 2.95 6.63 -25.66
CA ARG A 105 4.11 7.46 -26.07
C ARG A 105 4.21 7.58 -27.58
N ALA A 106 4.00 6.48 -28.30
CA ALA A 106 4.04 6.49 -29.76
C ALA A 106 2.96 7.39 -30.36
N GLU A 107 1.73 7.32 -29.83
CA GLU A 107 0.63 8.20 -30.23
C GLU A 107 0.93 9.68 -29.91
N LEU A 108 1.46 9.97 -28.73
CA LEU A 108 1.84 11.32 -28.34
C LEU A 108 2.95 11.90 -29.23
N ASP A 109 3.92 11.09 -29.63
CA ASP A 109 4.97 11.53 -30.54
C ASP A 109 4.46 11.79 -31.97
N MET A 110 3.47 11.00 -32.42
CA MET A 110 2.77 11.27 -33.67
C MET A 110 2.02 12.63 -33.60
N LEU A 111 1.34 12.91 -32.48
CA LEU A 111 0.67 14.19 -32.26
C LEU A 111 1.65 15.36 -32.23
N LYS A 112 2.79 15.22 -31.52
CA LYS A 112 3.85 16.24 -31.48
C LYS A 112 4.40 16.55 -32.86
N ARG A 113 4.59 15.54 -33.72
CA ARG A 113 5.08 15.73 -35.09
C ARG A 113 4.07 16.50 -35.94
N ALA A 114 2.81 16.11 -35.88
CA ALA A 114 1.74 16.80 -36.59
C ALA A 114 1.62 18.27 -36.14
N PHE A 115 1.68 18.52 -34.83
CA PHE A 115 1.64 19.86 -34.27
C PHE A 115 2.83 20.71 -34.69
N ARG A 116 4.06 20.18 -34.61
CA ARG A 116 5.27 20.90 -35.08
C ARG A 116 5.18 21.28 -36.55
N ARG A 117 4.70 20.37 -37.40
CA ARG A 117 4.47 20.64 -38.82
C ARG A 117 3.46 21.76 -39.02
N HIS A 118 2.33 21.71 -38.32
CA HIS A 118 1.30 22.74 -38.39
C HIS A 118 1.81 24.12 -37.95
N CYS A 119 2.58 24.21 -36.86
CA CYS A 119 3.21 25.46 -36.43
C CYS A 119 4.20 26.00 -37.48
N PHE A 120 4.92 25.13 -38.17
CA PHE A 120 5.84 25.52 -39.24
C PHE A 120 5.11 26.02 -40.49
N GLU A 121 4.03 25.36 -40.87
CA GLU A 121 3.19 25.73 -42.02
C GLU A 121 2.45 27.06 -41.78
N THR A 122 2.05 27.34 -40.54
CA THR A 122 1.27 28.55 -40.18
C THR A 122 2.16 29.76 -39.85
N ALA A 123 3.48 29.60 -39.78
CA ALA A 123 4.44 30.69 -39.55
C ALA A 123 4.87 31.44 -40.82
N THR A 124 4.20 31.17 -41.95
CA THR A 124 4.35 31.86 -43.24
C THR A 124 3.16 32.78 -43.47
#